data_AF-A0A945U5J7-F1
#
_entry.id   AF-A0A945U5J7-F1
#
_cell.length_a   1.000
_cell.length_b   1.000
_cell.length_c   1.000
_cell.angle_alpha   90.00
_cell.angle_beta   90.00
_cell.angle_gamma   90.00
#
_symmetry.space_group_name_H-M   'P 1'
#
loop_
_entity.id
_entity.type
_entity.pdbx_description
1 polymer ?
#
loop_
_entity_poly.entity_id
_entity_poly.type
_entity_poly.pdbx_seq_one_letter_code
_entity_poly.pdbx_strand_id
1 'polypeptide(L)'
;MNIFKKSAYLFLFVAVLFACNDPNVIGIDLPGAVKFTFSNDSTENIVLNTISEDSLESDQSMYLLLGIINDPIFGENKGSFCQQMLLPANNIDEIEDAVVDSVFITYTYSDFYGDLNENEDFNISVYELSESIYRDSVYYSDETFNFIPQNLATNQFIYEGDSTSSSYLKIQLDNS
;
A
#
# COMPACT_ATOMS: atom_id res chain seq x y z
N MET A 1 10.90 13.63 60.36
CA MET A 1 10.18 13.98 59.10
C MET A 1 11.05 14.60 57.99
N ASN A 2 12.32 14.98 58.25
CA ASN A 2 13.20 15.60 57.22
C ASN A 2 14.13 14.61 56.51
N ILE A 3 14.41 13.43 57.10
CA ILE A 3 15.28 12.40 56.51
C ILE A 3 14.61 11.68 55.33
N PHE A 4 13.32 11.32 55.45
CA PHE A 4 12.57 10.71 54.34
C PHE A 4 12.36 11.68 53.17
N LYS A 5 12.18 12.98 53.46
CA LYS A 5 12.12 14.02 52.41
C LYS A 5 13.46 14.16 51.68
N LYS A 6 14.58 14.22 52.40
CA LYS A 6 15.93 14.26 51.79
C LYS A 6 16.24 13.01 50.96
N SER A 7 15.82 11.84 51.43
CA SER A 7 15.95 10.59 50.66
C SER A 7 15.10 10.59 49.39
N ALA A 8 13.89 11.16 49.45
CA ALA A 8 13.03 11.30 48.27
C ALA A 8 13.60 12.28 47.24
N TYR A 9 14.18 13.41 47.69
CA TYR A 9 14.87 14.35 46.78
C TYR A 9 16.12 13.74 46.14
N LEU A 10 16.87 12.91 46.88
CA LEU A 10 18.01 12.18 46.32
C LEU A 10 17.57 11.18 45.25
N PHE A 11 16.47 10.46 45.50
CA PHE A 11 15.93 9.48 44.54
C PHE A 11 15.39 10.15 43.28
N LEU A 12 14.71 11.30 43.43
CA LEU A 12 14.24 12.11 42.30
C LEU A 12 15.41 12.65 41.47
N PHE A 13 16.50 13.07 42.11
CA PHE A 13 17.69 13.57 41.42
C PHE A 13 18.40 12.47 40.63
N VAL A 14 18.48 11.25 41.16
CA VAL A 14 19.06 10.09 40.45
C VAL A 14 18.19 9.66 39.27
N ALA A 15 16.86 9.75 39.36
CA ALA A 15 15.96 9.39 38.26
C ALA A 15 16.11 10.30 37.03
N VAL A 16 16.43 11.59 37.22
CA VAL A 16 16.65 12.54 36.11
C VAL A 16 17.96 12.24 35.36
N LEU A 17 18.95 11.61 36.01
CA LEU A 17 20.24 11.26 35.39
C LEU A 17 20.15 10.03 34.46
N PHE A 18 19.06 9.27 34.50
CA PHE A 18 18.80 8.12 33.62
C PHE A 18 17.70 8.39 32.58
N ALA A 19 17.24 9.63 32.44
CA ALA A 19 16.33 10.04 31.37
C ALA A 19 17.11 10.20 30.06
N CYS A 20 17.56 9.08 29.50
CA CYS A 20 18.07 9.02 28.14
C CYS A 20 16.86 8.86 27.22
N ASN A 21 16.56 9.88 26.42
CA ASN A 21 15.69 9.70 25.27
C ASN A 21 16.54 9.14 24.14
N ASP A 22 16.10 8.05 23.52
CA ASP A 22 16.67 7.62 22.25
C ASP A 22 16.51 8.77 21.26
N PRO A 23 17.60 9.24 20.62
CA PRO A 23 17.47 10.25 19.58
C PRO A 23 16.66 9.61 18.45
N ASN A 24 15.50 10.21 18.13
CA ASN A 24 14.78 9.92 16.91
C ASN A 24 15.68 10.35 15.74
N VAL A 25 16.54 9.45 15.25
CA VAL A 25 17.39 9.71 14.11
C VAL A 25 16.52 9.63 12.87
N ILE A 26 16.18 10.80 12.34
CA ILE A 26 15.50 10.94 11.05
C ILE A 26 16.46 10.44 9.97
N GLY A 27 16.02 9.51 9.11
CA GLY A 27 16.74 9.15 7.87
C GLY A 27 17.42 7.78 7.81
N ILE A 28 16.95 6.76 8.55
CA ILE A 28 17.56 5.41 8.51
C ILE A 28 17.16 4.56 7.28
N ASP A 29 16.16 4.98 6.50
CA ASP A 29 15.64 4.20 5.35
C ASP A 29 16.01 4.77 3.97
N LEU A 30 17.17 5.43 3.84
CA LEU A 30 17.73 5.73 2.52
C LEU A 30 18.79 4.68 2.14
N PRO A 31 18.66 4.00 0.99
CA PRO A 31 19.68 3.05 0.53
C PRO A 31 20.99 3.80 0.21
N GLY A 32 22.06 3.45 0.94
CA GLY A 32 23.41 4.02 0.76
C GLY A 32 23.91 4.90 1.92
N ALA A 33 23.66 4.49 3.16
CA ALA A 33 23.95 5.20 4.42
C ALA A 33 25.27 6.01 4.43
N VAL A 34 25.21 7.25 3.93
CA VAL A 34 26.19 8.29 4.22
C VAL A 34 25.82 8.83 5.59
N LYS A 35 26.69 8.60 6.58
CA LYS A 35 26.50 9.12 7.92
C LYS A 35 26.68 10.64 7.89
N PHE A 36 25.61 11.39 7.71
CA PHE A 36 25.64 12.85 7.75
C PHE A 36 25.96 13.31 9.18
N THR A 37 27.21 13.73 9.41
CA THR A 37 27.60 14.37 10.67
C THR A 37 27.32 15.85 10.53
N PHE A 38 26.15 16.30 11.02
CA PHE A 38 25.86 17.72 11.14
C PHE A 38 26.63 18.26 12.35
N SER A 39 27.69 19.03 12.10
CA SER A 39 28.50 19.67 13.15
C SER A 39 28.09 21.13 13.40
N ASN A 40 26.86 21.50 13.04
CA ASN A 40 26.38 22.87 13.08
C ASN A 40 24.95 22.90 13.62
N ASP A 41 24.74 23.51 14.78
CA ASP A 41 23.44 23.64 15.47
C ASP A 41 22.53 24.72 14.86
N SER A 42 22.98 25.38 13.79
CA SER A 42 22.22 26.43 13.11
C SER A 42 21.54 25.90 11.85
N THR A 43 20.20 25.89 11.87
CA THR A 43 19.34 25.63 10.70
C THR A 43 19.12 26.88 9.84
N GLU A 44 19.74 28.01 10.17
CA GLU A 44 19.46 29.33 9.57
C GLU A 44 19.84 29.44 8.09
N ASN A 45 20.57 28.48 7.52
CA ASN A 45 21.05 28.50 6.13
C ASN A 45 20.79 27.18 5.36
N ILE A 46 19.84 26.34 5.79
CA ILE A 46 19.47 25.15 5.04
C ILE A 46 18.47 25.54 3.95
N VAL A 47 18.91 25.47 2.68
CA VAL A 47 18.03 25.62 1.52
C VAL A 47 17.51 24.24 1.15
N LEU A 48 16.24 23.99 1.43
CA LEU A 48 15.54 22.78 0.99
C LEU A 48 14.95 23.06 -0.40
N ASN A 49 15.34 22.24 -1.38
CA ASN A 49 14.75 22.25 -2.70
C ASN A 49 14.05 20.91 -2.92
N THR A 50 12.82 20.93 -3.41
CA THR A 50 12.17 19.76 -3.98
C THR A 50 12.51 19.69 -5.46
N ILE A 51 12.87 18.51 -5.93
CA ILE A 51 12.93 18.20 -7.36
C ILE A 51 11.66 17.43 -7.71
N SER A 52 11.08 17.71 -8.88
CA SER A 52 10.03 16.85 -9.41
C SER A 52 10.69 15.56 -9.89
N GLU A 53 10.23 14.44 -9.35
CA GLU A 53 10.51 13.14 -9.95
C GLU A 53 9.55 12.92 -11.12
N ASP A 54 9.99 12.15 -12.11
CA ASP A 54 9.15 11.68 -13.22
C ASP A 54 8.35 10.44 -12.78
N SER A 55 7.65 9.79 -13.70
CA SER A 55 7.00 8.51 -13.43
C SER A 55 8.00 7.44 -12.97
N LEU A 56 7.53 6.58 -12.06
CA LEU A 56 8.34 5.51 -11.50
C LEU A 56 8.00 4.21 -12.20
N GLU A 57 9.02 3.37 -12.42
CA GLU A 57 8.84 1.99 -12.88
C GLU A 57 7.93 1.26 -11.89
N SER A 58 6.85 0.67 -12.40
CA SER A 58 5.78 0.06 -11.61
C SER A 58 5.42 -1.37 -12.07
N ASP A 59 6.20 -1.96 -12.99
CA ASP A 59 6.00 -3.35 -13.39
C ASP A 59 6.42 -4.33 -12.29
N GLN A 60 5.85 -5.54 -12.35
CA GLN A 60 6.21 -6.67 -11.48
C GLN A 60 6.13 -6.40 -9.97
N SER A 61 5.33 -5.40 -9.55
CA SER A 61 5.16 -5.08 -8.14
C SER A 61 4.55 -6.24 -7.36
N MET A 62 5.13 -6.53 -6.19
CA MET A 62 4.58 -7.51 -5.24
C MET A 62 3.32 -6.99 -4.53
N TYR A 63 3.19 -5.67 -4.42
CA TYR A 63 2.07 -5.00 -3.75
C TYR A 63 1.31 -4.16 -4.77
N LEU A 64 0.00 -4.37 -4.83
CA LEU A 64 -0.89 -3.67 -5.74
C LEU A 64 -1.64 -2.58 -4.97
N LEU A 65 -1.71 -1.38 -5.55
CA LEU A 65 -2.46 -0.26 -4.98
C LEU A 65 -3.82 -0.14 -5.68
N LEU A 66 -4.89 -0.09 -4.89
CA LEU A 66 -6.25 0.08 -5.37
C LEU A 66 -7.00 1.07 -4.48
N GLY A 67 -7.53 2.13 -5.07
CA GLY A 67 -8.38 3.08 -4.36
C GLY A 67 -8.27 4.50 -4.89
N ILE A 68 -9.03 5.39 -4.28
CA ILE A 68 -9.02 6.82 -4.57
C ILE A 68 -8.98 7.56 -3.24
N ILE A 69 -8.11 8.54 -3.12
CA ILE A 69 -8.05 9.45 -1.98
C ILE A 69 -8.09 10.88 -2.50
N ASN A 70 -8.91 11.72 -1.87
CA ASN A 70 -8.93 13.15 -2.14
C ASN A 70 -8.20 13.87 -1.01
N ASP A 71 -6.91 14.16 -1.22
CA ASP A 71 -6.08 14.84 -0.25
C ASP A 71 -6.33 16.37 -0.30
N PRO A 72 -6.46 17.06 0.84
CA PRO A 72 -6.72 18.50 0.86
C PRO A 72 -5.64 19.37 0.19
N ILE A 73 -4.41 18.87 0.08
CA ILE A 73 -3.25 19.58 -0.47
C ILE A 73 -2.94 19.08 -1.88
N PHE A 74 -2.91 17.76 -2.09
CA PHE A 74 -2.51 17.12 -3.35
C PHE A 74 -3.68 16.82 -4.29
N GLY A 75 -4.92 16.94 -3.83
CA GLY A 75 -6.12 16.67 -4.62
C GLY A 75 -6.41 15.17 -4.76
N GLU A 76 -7.14 14.83 -5.82
CA GLU A 76 -7.52 13.44 -6.12
C GLU A 76 -6.32 12.62 -6.58
N ASN A 77 -6.03 11.56 -5.86
CA ASN A 77 -5.02 10.56 -6.18
C ASN A 77 -5.72 9.22 -6.36
N LYS A 78 -5.49 8.57 -7.50
CA LYS A 78 -6.10 7.29 -7.85
C LYS A 78 -5.03 6.22 -8.05
N GLY A 79 -5.18 5.12 -7.34
CA GLY A 79 -4.42 3.88 -7.54
C GLY A 79 -5.28 2.85 -8.27
N SER A 80 -4.74 2.33 -9.37
CA SER A 80 -5.31 1.19 -10.10
C SER A 80 -4.18 0.34 -10.64
N PHE A 81 -4.44 -0.94 -10.87
CA PHE A 81 -3.46 -1.87 -11.42
C PHE A 81 -4.07 -2.69 -12.54
N CYS A 82 -3.20 -3.21 -13.41
CA CYS A 82 -3.53 -4.19 -14.41
C CYS A 82 -2.70 -5.46 -14.16
N GLN A 83 -3.22 -6.62 -14.55
CA GLN A 83 -2.48 -7.87 -14.45
C GLN A 83 -2.92 -8.83 -15.56
N GLN A 84 -2.04 -9.76 -15.88
CA GLN A 84 -2.35 -10.89 -16.75
C GLN A 84 -2.24 -12.19 -15.95
N MET A 85 -3.31 -12.98 -15.95
CA MET A 85 -3.33 -14.29 -15.32
C MET A 85 -2.77 -15.34 -16.28
N LEU A 86 -1.80 -16.12 -15.82
CA LEU A 86 -1.30 -17.28 -16.55
C LEU A 86 -2.05 -18.53 -16.07
N LEU A 87 -2.36 -19.41 -17.01
CA LEU A 87 -2.89 -20.72 -16.67
C LEU A 87 -1.87 -21.50 -15.83
N PRO A 88 -2.31 -22.23 -14.78
CA PRO A 88 -1.40 -23.00 -13.94
C PRO A 88 -0.77 -24.19 -14.67
N ALA A 89 -1.37 -24.63 -15.77
CA ALA A 89 -0.85 -25.70 -16.62
C ALA A 89 -1.29 -25.49 -18.09
N ASN A 90 -0.45 -25.90 -19.03
CA ASN A 90 -0.68 -25.72 -20.47
C ASN A 90 -1.53 -26.84 -21.12
N ASN A 91 -1.86 -27.90 -20.38
CA ASN A 91 -2.63 -29.05 -20.85
C ASN A 91 -3.76 -29.36 -19.87
N ILE A 92 -4.74 -28.47 -19.78
CA ILE A 92 -6.00 -28.75 -19.09
C ILE A 92 -6.85 -29.54 -20.09
N ASP A 93 -7.18 -30.79 -19.77
CA ASP A 93 -8.13 -31.57 -20.56
C ASP A 93 -9.46 -30.80 -20.60
N GLU A 94 -10.06 -30.65 -21.79
CA GLU A 94 -11.39 -30.05 -21.90
C GLU A 94 -12.37 -30.83 -21.03
N ILE A 95 -13.04 -30.13 -20.11
CA ILE A 95 -14.13 -30.71 -19.33
C ILE A 95 -15.38 -30.59 -20.20
N GLU A 96 -15.77 -31.70 -20.85
CA GLU A 96 -17.02 -31.77 -21.61
C GLU A 96 -18.22 -31.45 -20.71
N ASP A 97 -19.18 -30.67 -21.23
CA ASP A 97 -20.41 -30.23 -20.55
C ASP A 97 -20.22 -29.43 -19.24
N ALA A 98 -19.02 -28.90 -18.97
CA ALA A 98 -18.81 -28.00 -17.84
C ALA A 98 -19.46 -26.63 -18.10
N VAL A 99 -20.44 -26.29 -17.26
CA VAL A 99 -21.03 -24.95 -17.22
C VAL A 99 -20.39 -24.19 -16.07
N VAL A 100 -19.73 -23.09 -16.39
CA VAL A 100 -19.24 -22.15 -15.38
C VAL A 100 -20.45 -21.44 -14.76
N ASP A 101 -20.64 -21.62 -13.46
CA ASP A 101 -21.72 -20.95 -12.71
C ASP A 101 -21.29 -19.55 -12.25
N SER A 102 -20.06 -19.44 -11.72
CA SER A 102 -19.53 -18.16 -11.24
C SER A 102 -18.01 -18.11 -11.27
N VAL A 103 -17.46 -16.93 -11.51
CA VAL A 103 -16.03 -16.64 -11.48
C VAL A 103 -15.77 -15.58 -10.41
N PHE A 104 -14.71 -15.80 -9.63
CA PHE A 104 -14.29 -14.85 -8.61
C PHE A 104 -12.79 -14.55 -8.72
N ILE A 105 -12.44 -13.27 -8.59
CA ILE A 105 -11.07 -12.84 -8.34
C ILE A 105 -10.94 -12.49 -6.86
N THR A 106 -9.90 -13.01 -6.21
CA THR A 106 -9.65 -12.77 -4.79
C THR A 106 -8.25 -12.20 -4.59
N TYR A 107 -8.13 -11.11 -3.84
CA TYR A 107 -6.87 -10.50 -3.43
C TYR A 107 -6.76 -10.43 -1.92
N THR A 108 -5.63 -10.82 -1.37
CA THR A 108 -5.28 -10.55 0.02
C THR A 108 -4.72 -9.13 0.12
N TYR A 109 -5.14 -8.38 1.14
CA TYR A 109 -4.60 -7.05 1.42
C TYR A 109 -4.03 -6.99 2.83
N SER A 110 -2.93 -6.24 2.99
CA SER A 110 -2.23 -6.12 4.27
C SER A 110 -2.68 -4.91 5.08
N ASP A 111 -3.10 -3.84 4.41
CA ASP A 111 -3.46 -2.57 5.04
C ASP A 111 -4.42 -1.78 4.13
N PHE A 112 -5.09 -0.79 4.70
CA PHE A 112 -5.97 0.12 3.96
C PHE A 112 -6.07 1.47 4.69
N TYR A 113 -6.49 2.50 3.94
CA TYR A 113 -6.75 3.81 4.48
C TYR A 113 -8.21 4.20 4.21
N GLY A 114 -8.92 4.70 5.22
CA GLY A 114 -10.34 5.02 5.16
C GLY A 114 -11.21 3.97 5.85
N ASP A 115 -12.51 3.96 5.54
CA ASP A 115 -13.46 2.95 6.03
C ASP A 115 -13.92 2.08 4.84
N LEU A 116 -13.65 0.78 4.91
CA LEU A 116 -14.05 -0.19 3.88
C LEU A 116 -15.51 -0.66 4.05
N ASN A 117 -16.15 -0.35 5.18
CA ASN A 117 -17.49 -0.77 5.55
C ASN A 117 -18.53 0.37 5.50
N GLU A 118 -18.12 1.61 5.22
CA GLU A 118 -19.03 2.75 5.08
C GLU A 118 -19.79 2.67 3.75
N ASN A 119 -21.02 2.16 3.81
CA ASN A 119 -22.15 2.41 2.90
C ASN A 119 -21.82 2.55 1.39
N GLU A 120 -21.24 1.52 0.79
CA GLU A 120 -21.04 1.44 -0.67
C GLU A 120 -20.16 2.53 -1.31
N ASP A 121 -19.36 3.28 -0.54
CA ASP A 121 -18.49 4.31 -1.11
C ASP A 121 -17.24 3.74 -1.81
N PHE A 122 -16.80 2.55 -1.40
CA PHE A 122 -15.71 1.83 -2.06
C PHE A 122 -16.27 0.85 -3.10
N ASN A 123 -16.37 1.27 -4.36
CA ASN A 123 -16.80 0.41 -5.47
C ASN A 123 -15.63 0.02 -6.38
N ILE A 124 -15.49 -1.27 -6.65
CA ILE A 124 -14.44 -1.80 -7.52
C ILE A 124 -15.03 -2.07 -8.90
N SER A 125 -14.33 -1.58 -9.92
CA SER A 125 -14.61 -1.90 -11.31
C SER A 125 -13.51 -2.79 -11.87
N VAL A 126 -13.88 -3.80 -12.64
CA VAL A 126 -12.96 -4.71 -13.32
C VAL A 126 -13.25 -4.64 -14.80
N TYR A 127 -12.21 -4.45 -15.59
CA TYR A 127 -12.31 -4.34 -17.05
C TYR A 127 -11.35 -5.34 -17.70
N GLU A 128 -11.78 -5.93 -18.81
CA GLU A 128 -10.92 -6.79 -19.63
C GLU A 128 -9.96 -5.94 -20.46
N LEU A 129 -8.66 -6.25 -20.39
CA LEU A 129 -7.66 -5.63 -21.26
C LEU A 129 -7.90 -6.03 -22.72
N SER A 130 -7.92 -5.05 -23.63
CA SER A 130 -8.05 -5.28 -25.07
C SER A 130 -6.68 -5.35 -25.77
N GLU A 131 -5.60 -5.21 -25.01
CA GLU A 131 -4.22 -5.41 -25.44
C GLU A 131 -3.47 -6.33 -24.48
N SER A 132 -2.36 -6.89 -24.95
CA SER A 132 -1.49 -7.73 -24.14
C SER A 132 -0.44 -6.90 -23.42
N ILE A 133 -0.20 -7.24 -22.15
CA ILE A 133 0.96 -6.76 -21.39
C ILE A 133 2.00 -7.88 -21.31
N TYR A 134 3.28 -7.55 -21.27
CA TYR A 134 4.35 -8.53 -21.35
C TYR A 134 5.34 -8.37 -20.21
N ARG A 135 5.73 -9.49 -19.60
CA ARG A 135 6.65 -9.49 -18.47
C ARG A 135 8.05 -8.96 -18.79
N ASP A 136 8.47 -9.02 -20.05
CA ASP A 136 9.76 -8.53 -20.52
C ASP A 136 9.73 -7.05 -20.96
N SER A 137 8.58 -6.39 -20.81
CA SER A 137 8.42 -4.95 -21.02
C SER A 137 8.52 -4.19 -19.69
N VAL A 138 8.95 -2.93 -19.76
CA VAL A 138 9.04 -2.01 -18.62
C VAL A 138 7.79 -1.14 -18.64
N TYR A 139 7.12 -1.00 -17.49
CA TYR A 139 5.91 -0.20 -17.36
C TYR A 139 6.05 0.85 -16.26
N TYR A 140 5.47 2.02 -16.48
CA TYR A 140 5.55 3.16 -15.56
C TYR A 140 4.21 3.52 -14.93
N SER A 141 4.26 4.22 -13.79
CA SER A 141 3.08 4.54 -12.96
C SER A 141 2.01 5.40 -13.64
N ASP A 142 2.37 6.11 -14.70
CA ASP A 142 1.50 7.00 -15.48
C ASP A 142 1.03 6.37 -16.81
N GLU A 143 1.36 5.10 -17.04
CA GLU A 143 1.02 4.38 -18.26
C GLU A 143 -0.45 3.95 -18.28
N THR A 144 -1.06 4.03 -19.46
CA THR A 144 -2.47 3.71 -19.67
C THR A 144 -2.63 2.55 -20.62
N PHE A 145 -3.54 1.63 -20.28
CA PHE A 145 -3.84 0.46 -21.09
C PHE A 145 -5.22 0.54 -21.75
N ASN A 146 -5.34 -0.08 -22.92
CA ASN A 146 -6.60 -0.27 -23.62
C ASN A 146 -7.41 -1.41 -22.96
N PHE A 147 -8.70 -1.15 -22.73
CA PHE A 147 -9.63 -2.11 -22.14
C PHE A 147 -11.02 -2.02 -22.79
N ILE A 148 -11.80 -3.08 -22.64
CA ILE A 148 -13.21 -3.11 -23.05
C ILE A 148 -14.02 -2.33 -21.99
N PRO A 149 -14.79 -1.29 -22.37
CA PRO A 149 -15.49 -0.42 -21.41
C PRO A 149 -16.77 -1.06 -20.85
N GLN A 150 -16.72 -2.35 -20.53
CA GLN A 150 -17.76 -3.12 -19.86
C GLN A 150 -17.23 -3.48 -18.47
N ASN A 151 -17.88 -3.01 -17.41
CA ASN A 151 -17.54 -3.42 -16.06
C ASN A 151 -17.99 -4.88 -15.86
N LEU A 152 -17.03 -5.74 -15.52
CA LEU A 152 -17.26 -7.16 -15.23
C LEU A 152 -17.56 -7.41 -13.75
N ALA A 153 -17.25 -6.47 -12.85
CA ALA A 153 -17.54 -6.65 -11.44
C ALA A 153 -19.06 -6.57 -11.19
N THR A 154 -19.65 -7.65 -10.69
CA THR A 154 -21.09 -7.73 -10.37
C THR A 154 -21.36 -7.58 -8.89
N ASN A 155 -20.50 -8.16 -8.05
CA ASN A 155 -20.54 -8.04 -6.60
C ASN A 155 -19.12 -7.97 -6.04
N GLN A 156 -18.99 -7.41 -4.84
CA GLN A 156 -17.74 -7.39 -4.09
C GLN A 156 -18.00 -7.73 -2.63
N PHE A 157 -17.01 -8.37 -2.00
CA PHE A 157 -17.05 -8.77 -0.60
C PHE A 157 -15.69 -8.46 0.02
N ILE A 158 -15.70 -7.71 1.10
CA ILE A 158 -14.50 -7.36 1.85
C ILE A 158 -14.55 -8.14 3.16
N TYR A 159 -13.46 -8.82 3.46
CA TYR A 159 -13.31 -9.60 4.68
C TYR A 159 -12.09 -9.09 5.44
N GLU A 160 -12.34 -8.53 6.61
CA GLU A 160 -11.30 -8.18 7.56
C GLU A 160 -10.90 -9.43 8.33
N GLY A 161 -9.64 -9.81 8.18
CA GLY A 161 -9.04 -10.91 8.92
C GLY A 161 -8.77 -10.56 10.38
N ASP A 162 -8.47 -11.59 11.16
CA ASP A 162 -8.12 -11.48 12.58
C ASP A 162 -6.70 -12.02 12.85
N SER A 163 -6.37 -12.26 14.12
CA SER A 163 -5.05 -12.83 14.49
C SER A 163 -4.73 -14.20 13.84
N THR A 164 -5.71 -14.87 13.24
CA THR A 164 -5.62 -16.21 12.67
C THR A 164 -5.95 -16.28 11.19
N SER A 165 -6.42 -15.19 10.59
CA SER A 165 -6.92 -15.15 9.21
C SER A 165 -6.46 -13.88 8.50
N SER A 166 -6.13 -14.00 7.22
CA SER A 166 -5.74 -12.84 6.40
C SER A 166 -6.97 -12.08 5.91
N SER A 167 -6.86 -10.76 5.83
CA SER A 167 -7.88 -9.92 5.19
C SER A 167 -7.86 -10.11 3.68
N TYR A 168 -9.03 -10.20 3.04
CA TYR A 168 -9.12 -10.38 1.60
C TYR A 168 -10.35 -9.71 0.99
N LEU A 169 -10.18 -9.28 -0.24
CA LEU A 169 -11.20 -8.76 -1.13
C LEU A 169 -11.57 -9.85 -2.13
N LYS A 170 -12.87 -10.11 -2.30
CA LYS A 170 -13.41 -11.06 -3.27
C LYS A 170 -14.37 -10.36 -4.21
N ILE A 171 -14.11 -10.44 -5.51
CA ILE A 171 -14.89 -9.78 -6.56
C ILE A 171 -15.53 -10.88 -7.40
N GLN A 172 -16.86 -10.84 -7.53
CA GLN A 172 -17.58 -11.69 -8.46
C GLN A 172 -17.58 -11.06 -9.85
N LEU A 173 -17.22 -11.85 -10.85
CA LEU A 173 -17.25 -11.42 -12.24
C LEU A 173 -18.53 -11.87 -12.92
N ASP A 174 -19.01 -11.05 -13.84
CA ASP A 174 -19.98 -11.46 -14.83
C ASP A 174 -19.35 -12.55 -15.71
N ASN A 175 -20.15 -13.58 -16.00
CA ASN A 175 -19.77 -14.73 -16.79
C ASN A 175 -20.62 -14.81 -18.08
N SER A 176 -21.19 -13.66 -18.49
CA SER A 176 -22.03 -13.51 -19.67
C SER A 176 -21.25 -13.28 -20.96
#